data_AF-A0A0R3TW17-F1
#
_entry.id   AF-A0A0R3TW17-F1
#
_cell.length_a   1.000
_cell.length_b   1.000
_cell.length_c   1.000
_cell.angle_alpha   90.00
_cell.angle_beta   90.00
_cell.angle_gamma   90.00
#
_symmetry.space_group_name_H-M   'P 1'
#
loop_
_entity.id
_entity.type
_entity.pdbx_description
1 polymer ?
#
loop_
_entity_poly.entity_id
_entity_poly.type
_entity_poly.pdbx_seq_one_letter_code
_entity_poly.pdbx_strand_id
1 'polypeptide(L)'
;MSTMAMRLPHKAQYSILVRKGDKYWGSSFEKHVGIMPDGQPIIAHEINKNEYMHFNTRMDYIGYVLAYLFGDENISTDEKIVSFMTEHEAVPVKSLPEHPKLKAINAYPWEIANAVKLIVPQLHIFEMKGVGELIKRIPSVLPKSAYPECQ
;
A
#
# COMPACT_ATOMS: atom_id res chain seq x y z
N MET A 1 15.67 -20.05 1.48
CA MET A 1 14.47 -19.23 1.76
C MET A 1 14.59 -17.98 0.91
N SER A 2 13.94 -17.94 -0.25
CA SER A 2 13.96 -16.77 -1.13
C SER A 2 13.02 -15.72 -0.57
N THR A 3 13.57 -14.61 -0.10
CA THR A 3 12.85 -13.34 0.07
C THR A 3 12.43 -12.87 -1.33
N MET A 4 11.20 -13.14 -1.73
CA MET A 4 10.64 -12.52 -2.93
C MET A 4 10.50 -11.03 -2.64
N ALA A 5 11.31 -10.23 -3.34
CA ALA A 5 11.26 -8.78 -3.25
C ALA A 5 9.82 -8.31 -3.48
N MET A 6 9.30 -7.53 -2.53
CA MET A 6 8.05 -6.80 -2.66
C MET A 6 8.11 -6.00 -3.97
N ARG A 7 7.45 -6.49 -5.02
CA ARG A 7 7.41 -5.82 -6.32
C ARG A 7 6.51 -4.61 -6.19
N LEU A 8 7.12 -3.48 -5.89
CA LEU A 8 6.50 -2.17 -5.84
C LEU A 8 5.79 -1.91 -7.17
N PRO A 9 4.59 -1.30 -7.16
CA PRO A 9 3.91 -0.97 -8.41
C PRO A 9 4.86 -0.13 -9.25
N HIS A 10 5.08 -0.53 -10.51
CA HIS A 10 6.04 0.02 -11.49
C HIS A 10 5.93 1.55 -11.73
N LYS A 11 5.00 2.24 -11.07
CA LYS A 11 4.70 3.67 -11.21
C LYS A 11 4.88 4.51 -9.94
N ALA A 12 4.90 3.93 -8.75
CA ALA A 12 5.01 4.72 -7.53
C ALA A 12 6.43 5.30 -7.42
N GLN A 13 6.54 6.63 -7.41
CA GLN A 13 7.84 7.31 -7.30
C GLN A 13 8.16 7.65 -5.85
N TYR A 14 9.31 7.20 -5.37
CA TYR A 14 9.80 7.47 -4.03
C TYR A 14 11.33 7.58 -4.02
N SER A 15 11.85 8.23 -2.98
CA SER A 15 13.27 8.27 -2.64
C SER A 15 13.50 7.54 -1.32
N ILE A 16 14.69 6.95 -1.16
CA ILE A 16 15.09 6.31 0.11
C ILE A 16 15.77 7.36 1.00
N LEU A 17 15.26 7.54 2.21
CA LEU A 17 15.88 8.32 3.26
C LEU A 17 16.50 7.37 4.29
N VAL A 18 17.80 7.52 4.53
CA VAL A 18 18.54 6.71 5.51
C VAL A 18 18.55 7.43 6.86
N ARG A 19 18.19 6.71 7.93
CA ARG A 19 18.23 7.24 9.29
C ARG A 19 19.70 7.49 9.72
N LYS A 20 20.11 8.75 9.83
CA LYS A 20 21.38 9.13 10.46
C LYS A 20 21.21 9.32 11.97
N GLY A 21 21.55 8.28 12.74
CA GLY A 21 21.70 8.32 14.20
C GLY A 21 20.41 8.12 15.01
N ASP A 22 20.59 7.72 16.27
CA ASP A 22 19.51 7.40 17.22
C ASP A 22 18.79 8.63 17.80
N LYS A 23 19.25 9.85 17.50
CA LYS A 23 19.05 11.01 18.39
C LYS A 23 18.06 12.10 17.97
N TYR A 24 17.29 11.95 16.89
CA TYR A 24 16.44 13.06 16.43
C TYR A 24 14.95 12.78 16.24
N TRP A 25 14.45 11.61 16.66
CA TRP A 25 13.04 11.31 16.49
C TRP A 25 12.55 10.60 17.74
N GLY A 26 11.77 11.31 18.55
CA GLY A 26 11.27 10.84 19.84
C GLY A 26 10.57 9.48 19.72
N SER A 27 10.53 8.78 20.84
CA SER A 27 9.97 7.44 21.10
C SER A 27 8.49 7.23 20.73
N SER A 28 7.87 8.10 19.95
CA SER A 28 6.48 7.99 19.48
C SER A 28 6.34 7.59 18.01
N PHE A 29 7.47 7.40 17.29
CA PHE A 29 7.50 6.82 15.94
C PHE A 29 7.23 5.30 15.90
N GLU A 30 6.65 4.71 16.94
CA GLU A 30 6.27 3.29 17.00
C GLU A 30 5.25 2.86 15.92
N LYS A 31 4.73 3.83 15.13
CA LYS A 31 3.98 3.59 13.88
C LYS A 31 4.67 4.39 12.77
N HIS A 32 5.63 3.78 12.08
CA HIS A 32 6.55 4.44 11.16
C HIS A 32 5.89 4.86 9.84
N VAL A 33 4.87 5.72 9.89
CA VAL A 33 4.13 6.32 8.77
C VAL A 33 3.82 7.77 9.13
N GLY A 34 3.81 8.68 8.15
CA GLY A 34 3.42 10.06 8.41
C GLY A 34 3.61 10.99 7.23
N ILE A 35 3.56 12.29 7.52
CA ILE A 35 3.81 13.38 6.59
C ILE A 35 5.07 14.13 7.04
N MET A 36 6.00 14.35 6.13
CA MET A 36 7.22 15.12 6.33
C MET A 36 6.93 16.64 6.36
N PRO A 37 7.85 17.49 6.85
CA PRO A 37 7.65 18.95 6.87
C PRO A 37 7.41 19.60 5.51
N ASP A 38 7.85 18.96 4.43
CA ASP A 38 7.59 19.37 3.04
C ASP A 38 6.19 18.98 2.54
N GLY A 39 5.37 18.36 3.40
CA GLY A 39 4.01 17.93 3.09
C GLY A 39 3.92 16.56 2.42
N GLN A 40 5.05 15.86 2.21
CA GLN A 40 5.06 14.59 1.50
C GLN A 40 4.97 13.36 2.41
N PRO A 41 4.36 12.26 1.96
CA PRO A 41 4.23 11.06 2.76
C PRO A 41 5.55 10.31 2.95
N ILE A 42 5.68 9.66 4.11
CA ILE A 42 6.80 8.79 4.45
C ILE A 42 6.31 7.51 5.14
N ILE A 43 6.98 6.39 4.88
CA ILE A 43 6.80 5.11 5.60
C ILE A 43 8.16 4.45 5.85
N ALA A 44 8.34 3.76 6.97
CA ALA A 44 9.52 2.91 7.15
C ALA A 44 9.55 1.82 6.08
N HIS A 45 10.77 1.49 5.67
CA HIS A 45 11.00 0.37 4.79
C HIS A 45 10.80 -0.94 5.58
N GLU A 46 9.91 -1.81 5.09
CA GLU A 46 9.51 -3.05 5.78
C GLU A 46 10.68 -4.03 5.97
N ILE A 47 11.57 -4.09 4.97
CA ILE A 47 12.79 -4.91 5.01
C ILE A 47 13.93 -4.23 5.79
N ASN A 48 14.26 -2.97 5.47
CA ASN A 48 15.35 -2.24 6.13
C ASN A 48 14.81 -1.21 7.12
N LYS A 49 14.73 -1.58 8.40
CA LYS A 49 14.23 -0.70 9.46
C LYS A 49 15.02 0.60 9.69
N ASN A 50 16.19 0.75 9.05
CA ASN A 50 16.98 1.98 9.07
C ASN A 50 16.65 2.93 7.92
N GLU A 51 15.74 2.55 7.03
CA GLU A 51 15.35 3.31 5.85
C GLU A 51 13.88 3.70 5.91
N TYR A 52 13.59 4.81 5.26
CA TYR A 52 12.24 5.26 4.99
C TYR A 52 12.06 5.48 3.49
N MET A 53 10.88 5.14 2.98
CA MET A 53 10.43 5.51 1.66
C MET A 53 9.70 6.85 1.75
N HIS A 54 10.23 7.85 1.05
CA HIS A 54 9.68 9.19 0.93
C HIS A 54 9.04 9.36 -0.44
N PHE A 55 7.73 9.58 -0.49
CA PHE A 55 6.97 9.55 -1.74
C PHE A 55 6.84 10.94 -2.34
N ASN A 56 6.91 11.03 -3.67
CA ASN A 56 6.79 12.32 -4.37
C ASN A 56 5.36 12.89 -4.29
N THR A 57 4.37 12.02 -4.13
CA THR A 57 2.97 12.41 -4.00
C THR A 57 2.21 11.51 -3.03
N ARG A 58 1.08 12.03 -2.51
CA ARG A 58 0.08 11.23 -1.77
C ARG A 58 -0.43 10.04 -2.59
N MET A 59 -0.61 10.22 -3.90
CA MET A 59 -1.13 9.17 -4.77
C MET A 59 -0.16 8.00 -4.86
N ASP A 60 1.14 8.27 -4.99
CA ASP A 60 2.19 7.24 -5.00
C ASP A 60 2.22 6.44 -3.70
N TYR A 61 2.12 7.13 -2.55
CA TYR A 61 2.04 6.48 -1.24
C TYR A 61 0.80 5.59 -1.13
N ILE A 62 -0.38 6.09 -1.51
CA ILE A 62 -1.63 5.32 -1.44
C ILE A 62 -1.51 4.09 -2.34
N GLY A 63 -1.01 4.25 -3.57
CA GLY A 63 -0.78 3.14 -4.49
C GLY A 63 0.18 2.08 -3.92
N TYR A 64 1.27 2.51 -3.29
CA TYR A 64 2.19 1.61 -2.59
C TYR A 64 1.50 0.83 -1.46
N VAL A 65 0.78 1.53 -0.57
CA VAL A 65 0.09 0.90 0.56
C VAL A 65 -0.97 -0.09 0.06
N LEU A 66 -1.73 0.23 -0.98
CA LEU A 66 -2.71 -0.68 -1.57
C LEU A 66 -2.03 -1.91 -2.20
N ALA A 67 -0.93 -1.73 -2.94
CA ALA A 67 -0.18 -2.86 -3.48
C ALA A 67 0.39 -3.76 -2.38
N TYR A 68 0.84 -3.18 -1.27
CA TYR A 68 1.28 -3.90 -0.08
C TYR A 68 0.14 -4.71 0.54
N LEU A 69 -0.98 -4.07 0.85
CA LEU A 69 -2.12 -4.66 1.56
C LEU A 69 -2.78 -5.80 0.80
N PHE A 70 -2.90 -5.66 -0.52
CA PHE A 70 -3.48 -6.68 -1.39
C PHE A 70 -2.41 -7.60 -2.02
N GLY A 71 -1.15 -7.49 -1.61
CA GLY A 71 -0.08 -8.40 -2.03
C GLY A 71 -0.27 -9.81 -1.48
N ASP A 72 0.32 -10.81 -2.13
CA ASP A 72 0.21 -12.23 -1.75
C ASP A 72 0.54 -12.49 -0.28
N GLU A 73 1.53 -11.78 0.25
CA GLU A 73 2.07 -12.01 1.59
C GLU A 73 1.23 -11.36 2.69
N ASN A 74 0.46 -10.31 2.38
CA ASN A 74 -0.21 -9.49 3.41
C ASN A 74 -1.74 -9.55 3.38
N ILE A 75 -2.33 -9.93 2.23
CA ILE A 75 -3.79 -9.98 2.09
C ILE A 75 -4.43 -10.99 3.07
N SER A 76 -3.65 -11.99 3.49
CA SER A 76 -4.03 -13.04 4.44
C SER A 76 -3.67 -12.72 5.89
N THR A 77 -2.96 -11.62 6.16
CA THR A 77 -2.46 -11.29 7.51
C THR A 77 -3.17 -10.10 8.15
N ASP A 78 -3.77 -9.21 7.37
CA ASP A 78 -4.54 -8.08 7.91
C ASP A 78 -5.97 -8.54 8.23
N GLU A 79 -6.30 -8.67 9.51
CA GLU A 79 -7.60 -9.20 9.98
C GLU A 79 -8.81 -8.47 9.39
N LYS A 80 -8.71 -7.14 9.19
CA LYS A 80 -9.83 -6.36 8.63
C LYS A 80 -10.00 -6.67 7.15
N ILE A 81 -8.90 -6.74 6.41
CA ILE A 81 -8.93 -7.12 5.00
C ILE A 81 -9.42 -8.56 4.85
N VAL A 82 -8.90 -9.49 5.65
CA VAL A 82 -9.32 -10.89 5.65
C VAL A 82 -10.82 -11.02 5.93
N SER A 83 -11.35 -10.28 6.91
CA SER A 83 -12.78 -10.28 7.22
C SER A 83 -13.63 -9.88 6.01
N PHE A 84 -13.30 -8.77 5.34
CA PHE A 84 -14.02 -8.34 4.14
C PHE A 84 -13.84 -9.29 2.95
N MET A 85 -12.63 -9.79 2.74
CA MET A 85 -12.33 -10.75 1.68
C MET A 85 -13.06 -12.09 1.88
N THR A 86 -13.29 -12.51 3.13
CA THR A 86 -14.04 -13.74 3.46
C THR A 86 -15.55 -13.55 3.23
N GLU A 87 -16.10 -12.37 3.53
CA GLU A 87 -17.54 -12.11 3.42
C GLU A 87 -17.99 -11.74 1.99
N HIS A 88 -17.16 -11.00 1.26
CA HIS A 88 -17.55 -10.37 0.00
C HIS A 88 -16.58 -10.61 -1.15
N GLU A 89 -15.49 -11.37 -0.94
CA GLU A 89 -14.37 -11.53 -1.87
C GLU A 89 -13.74 -10.19 -2.33
N ALA A 90 -14.04 -9.10 -1.62
CA ALA A 90 -13.68 -7.74 -1.98
C ALA A 90 -13.73 -6.83 -0.74
N VAL A 91 -12.98 -5.73 -0.78
CA VAL A 91 -12.91 -4.76 0.31
C VAL A 91 -13.63 -3.47 -0.08
N PRO A 92 -14.60 -2.99 0.71
CA PRO A 92 -15.25 -1.70 0.45
C PRO A 92 -14.25 -0.54 0.49
N VAL A 93 -14.26 0.34 -0.52
CA VAL A 93 -13.35 1.51 -0.57
C VAL A 93 -13.51 2.39 0.67
N LYS A 94 -14.75 2.53 1.16
CA LYS A 94 -15.09 3.36 2.33
C LYS A 94 -14.47 2.87 3.65
N SER A 95 -14.05 1.62 3.77
CA SER A 95 -13.46 1.09 5.01
C SER A 95 -11.94 1.26 5.07
N LEU A 96 -11.29 1.42 3.92
CA LEU A 96 -9.83 1.52 3.81
C LEU A 96 -9.20 2.75 4.50
N PRO A 97 -9.82 3.94 4.56
CA PRO A 97 -9.27 5.07 5.31
C PRO A 97 -8.96 4.79 6.79
N GLU A 98 -9.66 3.82 7.41
CA GLU A 98 -9.43 3.44 8.80
C GLU A 98 -8.21 2.54 9.00
N HIS A 99 -7.57 2.08 7.92
CA HIS A 99 -6.34 1.31 8.00
C HIS A 99 -5.20 2.23 8.49
N PRO A 100 -4.37 1.84 9.48
CA PRO A 100 -3.38 2.73 10.10
C PRO A 100 -2.46 3.47 9.13
N LYS A 101 -1.97 2.79 8.08
CA LYS A 101 -1.10 3.40 7.06
C LYS A 101 -1.81 4.46 6.21
N LEU A 102 -3.11 4.32 5.96
CA LEU A 102 -3.91 5.28 5.18
C LEU A 102 -4.44 6.41 6.07
N LYS A 103 -4.80 6.08 7.32
CA LYS A 103 -5.22 7.04 8.35
C LYS A 103 -4.12 8.03 8.70
N ALA A 104 -2.87 7.58 8.74
CA ALA A 104 -1.71 8.43 9.05
C ALA A 104 -1.53 9.63 8.10
N ILE A 105 -2.06 9.51 6.88
CA ILE A 105 -2.03 10.60 5.89
C ILE A 105 -3.42 11.21 5.67
N ASN A 106 -4.44 10.85 6.44
CA ASN A 106 -5.83 11.25 6.20
C ASN A 106 -6.28 10.96 4.75
N ALA A 107 -6.05 9.74 4.25
CA ALA A 107 -6.45 9.37 2.89
C ALA A 107 -7.98 9.32 2.74
N TYR A 108 -8.51 9.88 1.66
CA TYR A 108 -9.94 9.86 1.37
C TYR A 108 -10.33 8.69 0.43
N PRO A 109 -11.58 8.20 0.51
CA PRO A 109 -12.08 7.15 -0.39
C PRO A 109 -11.85 7.42 -1.88
N TRP A 110 -12.04 8.66 -2.32
CA TRP A 110 -11.84 9.05 -3.73
C TRP A 110 -10.36 9.00 -4.15
N GLU A 111 -9.42 9.31 -3.25
CA GLU A 111 -7.97 9.19 -3.52
C GLU A 111 -7.59 7.70 -3.70
N ILE A 112 -8.17 6.84 -2.86
CA ILE A 112 -7.97 5.39 -2.92
C ILE A 112 -8.51 4.80 -4.22
N ALA A 113 -9.74 5.17 -4.60
CA ALA A 113 -10.33 4.74 -5.87
C ALA A 113 -9.49 5.18 -7.08
N ASN A 114 -8.97 6.41 -7.06
CA ASN A 114 -8.09 6.92 -8.12
C ASN A 114 -6.73 6.20 -8.15
N ALA A 115 -6.13 5.90 -6.99
CA ALA A 115 -4.88 5.16 -6.91
C ALA A 115 -5.01 3.75 -7.51
N VAL A 116 -6.12 3.05 -7.24
CA VAL A 116 -6.42 1.76 -7.87
C VAL A 116 -6.46 1.89 -9.39
N LYS A 117 -7.20 2.88 -9.92
CA LYS A 117 -7.37 3.07 -11.37
C LYS A 117 -6.06 3.43 -12.09
N LEU A 118 -5.15 4.16 -11.43
CA LEU A 118 -3.98 4.77 -12.10
C LEU A 118 -2.65 4.05 -11.82
N ILE A 119 -2.48 3.52 -10.60
CA ILE A 119 -1.18 3.06 -10.07
C ILE A 119 -1.13 1.55 -9.82
N VAL A 120 -2.26 0.92 -9.47
CA VAL A 120 -2.27 -0.47 -8.97
C VAL A 120 -3.04 -1.40 -9.94
N PRO A 121 -2.44 -1.78 -11.08
CA PRO A 121 -3.13 -2.51 -12.15
C PRO A 121 -3.62 -3.92 -11.76
N GLN A 122 -3.09 -4.48 -10.67
CA GLN A 122 -3.52 -5.78 -10.13
C GLN A 122 -4.83 -5.71 -9.33
N LEU A 123 -5.36 -4.50 -9.11
CA LEU A 123 -6.62 -4.28 -8.39
C LEU A 123 -7.70 -3.83 -9.36
N HIS A 124 -8.89 -4.41 -9.19
CA HIS A 124 -10.09 -4.01 -9.89
C HIS A 124 -11.04 -3.31 -8.92
N ILE A 125 -11.62 -2.19 -9.37
CA ILE A 125 -12.66 -1.47 -8.66
C ILE A 125 -13.98 -1.63 -9.39
N PHE A 126 -15.04 -1.95 -8.66
CA PHE A 126 -16.39 -2.13 -9.17
C PHE A 126 -17.42 -1.65 -8.14
N GLU A 127 -18.64 -1.39 -8.57
CA GLU A 127 -19.72 -0.91 -7.70
C GLU A 127 -20.74 -2.03 -7.44
N MET A 128 -21.17 -2.18 -6.19
CA MET A 128 -22.24 -3.10 -5.80
C MET A 128 -23.36 -2.34 -5.10
N LYS A 129 -24.60 -2.54 -5.59
CA LYS A 129 -25.79 -1.88 -5.08
C LYS A 129 -25.96 -2.13 -3.58
N GLY A 130 -26.13 -1.06 -2.80
CA GLY A 130 -26.30 -1.12 -1.35
C GLY A 130 -25.00 -1.15 -0.53
N VAL A 131 -23.85 -1.38 -1.18
CA VAL A 131 -22.54 -1.42 -0.50
C VAL A 131 -21.63 -0.26 -0.93
N GLY A 132 -21.63 0.07 -2.22
CA GLY A 132 -20.81 1.13 -2.84
C GLY A 132 -19.67 0.58 -3.69
N GLU A 133 -18.59 1.36 -3.85
CA GLU A 133 -17.37 0.89 -4.53
C GLU A 133 -16.62 -0.15 -3.68
N LEU A 134 -16.21 -1.24 -4.33
CA LEU A 134 -15.39 -2.29 -3.76
C LEU A 134 -14.12 -2.50 -4.60
N ILE A 135 -13.07 -2.93 -3.92
CA ILE A 135 -11.79 -3.30 -4.51
C ILE A 135 -11.60 -4.81 -4.36
N LYS A 136 -11.34 -5.48 -5.48
CA LYS A 136 -10.97 -6.89 -5.50
C LYS A 136 -9.62 -7.03 -6.19
N ARG A 137 -8.81 -7.96 -5.68
CA ARG A 137 -7.59 -8.36 -6.35
C ARG A 137 -7.95 -9.19 -7.58
N ILE A 138 -7.39 -8.83 -8.74
CA ILE A 138 -7.48 -9.67 -9.93
C ILE A 138 -6.53 -10.85 -9.69
N PRO A 139 -7.01 -12.11 -9.71
CA PRO A 139 -6.11 -13.26 -9.71
C PRO A 139 -5.11 -13.08 -10.83
N SER A 140 -3.82 -13.24 -10.56
CA SER A 140 -2.78 -13.09 -11.57
C SER A 140 -2.99 -14.10 -12.70
N VAL A 141 -3.67 -13.68 -13.78
CA VAL A 141 -3.65 -14.39 -15.08
C VAL A 141 -2.43 -13.95 -15.91
N LEU A 142 -1.44 -13.30 -15.31
CA LEU A 142 -0.21 -12.96 -16.01
C LEU A 142 0.59 -14.26 -16.23
N PRO A 143 0.80 -14.70 -17.48
CA PRO A 143 1.63 -15.87 -17.74
C PRO A 143 3.02 -15.61 -17.16
N LYS A 144 3.64 -16.66 -16.60
CA LYS A 144 5.00 -16.62 -16.04
C LYS A 144 6.04 -15.95 -16.95
N SER A 145 5.78 -15.88 -18.26
CA SER A 145 6.61 -15.24 -19.29
C SER A 145 6.60 -13.70 -19.29
N ALA A 146 5.73 -13.03 -18.52
CA ALA A 146 5.70 -11.56 -18.44
C ALA A 146 6.71 -10.98 -17.42
N TYR A 147 7.47 -11.85 -16.76
CA TYR A 147 8.51 -11.45 -15.82
C TYR A 147 9.85 -11.91 -16.39
N PRO A 148 10.76 -11.00 -16.80
CA PRO A 148 12.12 -11.41 -17.06
C PRO A 148 12.67 -11.96 -15.75
N GLU A 149 12.99 -13.25 -15.78
CA GLU A 149 13.80 -13.87 -14.73
C GLU A 149 15.13 -13.09 -14.73
N CYS A 150 15.44 -12.41 -13.62
CA CYS A 150 16.79 -11.90 -13.43
C CYS A 150 17.71 -13.12 -13.31
N GLN A 151 18.49 -13.36 -14.37
CA GLN A 151 19.73 -14.13 -14.31
C GLN A 151 20.76 -13.39 -13.46
#